data_AF-A0A967WUF2-F1
#
_entry.id   AF-A0A967WUF2-F1
#
_cell.length_a   1.000
_cell.length_b   1.000
_cell.length_c   1.000
_cell.angle_alpha   90.00
_cell.angle_beta   90.00
_cell.angle_gamma   90.00
#
_symmetry.space_group_name_H-M   'P 1'
#
loop_
_entity.id
_entity.type
_entity.pdbx_description
1 polymer ?
#
loop_
_entity_poly.entity_id
_entity_poly.type
_entity_poly.pdbx_seq_one_letter_code
_entity_poly.pdbx_strand_id
1 'polypeptide(L)'
;DYVHRINADGEGTPEGSDDADEWLAFYRYDVVKFEDRAPGGPFGAAIYEPDACRPPSILAFELVPVSYDYLGQDEVDVEVENIITYADPLSNNLDRPEVIISGKTRGAVTDLNVFRKVGVKQDFCAAWRKDRSNPAGLELRSPFSYQNVGSFRGSYRVKLSEGEGDPHTVTTWDSGGFERSQFTIRRQYRPGPNGSYLRPEGQDLWAPVEYSLDFGPGQPEDVPQVYYPEKAVLAFYLNLTRDQALLDKAETYLSPRAQQEYDMRTDPFGLSTDPASVARARDALARVLVWEIRYEPDVAAEQRHEPRTVEATVVGVSVEGHVDYGHPCQVTWRVVGISNPKAQPYGCEWRLDSYVSSCQP
;
A
#
# COMPACT_ATOMS: atom_id res chain seq x y z
N ASP A 1 -10.86 2.56 24.76
CA ASP A 1 -10.97 1.11 24.96
C ASP A 1 -12.39 0.74 24.62
N TYR A 2 -12.57 -0.28 23.80
CA TYR A 2 -13.86 -0.71 23.30
C TYR A 2 -13.77 -2.15 22.80
N VAL A 3 -14.93 -2.78 22.62
CA VAL A 3 -15.03 -4.21 22.26
C VAL A 3 -15.92 -4.34 21.04
N HIS A 4 -15.47 -5.12 20.06
CA HIS A 4 -16.23 -5.55 18.89
C HIS A 4 -16.56 -7.03 18.98
N ARG A 5 -17.72 -7.40 18.45
CA ARG A 5 -18.02 -8.79 18.09
C ARG A 5 -17.49 -9.03 16.68
N ILE A 6 -16.75 -10.10 16.48
CA ILE A 6 -16.18 -10.47 15.17
C ILE A 6 -16.47 -11.95 14.89
N ASN A 7 -16.50 -12.34 13.61
CA ASN A 7 -16.63 -13.74 13.19
C ASN A 7 -15.38 -14.14 12.39
N ALA A 8 -14.36 -14.65 13.10
CA ALA A 8 -13.11 -15.08 12.46
C ALA A 8 -13.17 -16.53 11.95
N ASP A 9 -14.25 -17.26 12.25
CA ASP A 9 -14.46 -18.63 11.79
C ASP A 9 -15.05 -18.70 10.37
N GLY A 10 -15.68 -17.63 9.88
CA GLY A 10 -16.31 -17.58 8.56
C GLY A 10 -17.62 -18.37 8.47
N GLU A 11 -18.14 -18.86 9.60
CA GLU A 11 -19.37 -19.63 9.65
C GLU A 11 -20.59 -18.71 9.65
N GLY A 12 -21.21 -18.54 8.47
CA GLY A 12 -22.67 -18.40 8.22
C GLY A 12 -23.49 -17.34 8.95
N THR A 13 -22.90 -16.56 9.85
CA THR A 13 -23.58 -15.53 10.64
C THR A 13 -23.26 -14.17 10.04
N PRO A 14 -24.28 -13.36 9.68
CA PRO A 14 -24.06 -12.01 9.17
C PRO A 14 -23.21 -11.19 10.14
N GLU A 15 -22.35 -10.31 9.63
CA GLU A 15 -21.66 -9.33 10.45
C GLU A 15 -22.64 -8.60 11.37
N GLY A 16 -22.34 -8.57 12.67
CA GLY A 16 -23.18 -7.91 13.66
C GLY A 16 -24.40 -8.72 14.15
N SER A 17 -24.52 -10.01 13.80
CA SER A 17 -25.44 -10.87 14.53
C SER A 17 -24.93 -11.12 15.96
N ASP A 18 -25.85 -11.29 16.91
CA ASP A 18 -25.52 -11.64 18.30
C ASP A 18 -24.87 -13.04 18.44
N ASP A 19 -24.74 -13.77 17.31
CA ASP A 19 -24.20 -15.12 17.23
C ASP A 19 -22.68 -15.16 16.96
N ALA A 20 -22.02 -14.00 16.80
CA ALA A 20 -20.56 -13.93 16.73
C ALA A 20 -19.94 -14.26 18.10
N ASP A 21 -19.26 -15.40 18.20
CA ASP A 21 -18.75 -15.94 19.45
C ASP A 21 -17.48 -15.23 19.95
N GLU A 22 -16.71 -14.57 19.07
CA GLU A 22 -15.45 -13.93 19.42
C GLU A 22 -15.60 -12.44 19.81
N TRP A 23 -14.82 -12.02 20.80
CA TRP A 23 -14.72 -10.62 21.23
C TRP A 23 -13.35 -10.05 20.91
N LEU A 24 -13.29 -9.01 20.07
CA LEU A 24 -12.09 -8.23 19.85
C LEU A 24 -12.09 -7.01 20.77
N ALA A 25 -11.17 -6.96 21.72
CA ALA A 25 -11.02 -5.83 22.63
C ALA A 25 -9.83 -4.96 22.23
N PHE A 26 -10.08 -3.68 22.02
CA PHE A 26 -9.04 -2.66 21.84
C PHE A 26 -8.75 -1.96 23.18
N TYR A 27 -7.48 -1.86 23.52
CA TYR A 27 -6.99 -1.18 24.72
C TYR A 27 -5.88 -0.19 24.35
N ARG A 28 -5.65 0.83 25.20
CA ARG A 28 -4.59 1.83 24.98
C ARG A 28 -3.50 1.63 26.02
N TYR A 29 -2.23 1.64 25.59
CA TYR A 29 -1.10 1.54 26.52
C TYR A 29 -0.93 2.83 27.33
N ASP A 30 -1.06 3.98 26.67
CA ASP A 30 -0.96 5.31 27.29
C ASP A 30 -2.13 6.18 26.83
N VAL A 31 -2.84 6.81 27.78
CA VAL A 31 -3.91 7.77 27.46
C VAL A 31 -3.33 9.18 27.53
N VAL A 32 -2.94 9.73 26.38
CA VAL A 32 -2.50 11.13 26.30
C VAL A 32 -3.73 12.01 26.10
N LYS A 33 -4.02 12.85 27.11
CA LYS A 33 -5.06 13.87 27.00
C LYS A 33 -4.46 15.13 26.37
N PHE A 34 -4.92 15.49 25.19
CA PHE A 34 -4.70 16.82 24.63
C PHE A 34 -5.93 17.68 24.97
N GLU A 35 -5.72 18.93 25.40
CA GLU A 35 -6.83 19.81 25.86
C GLU A 35 -7.93 20.00 24.80
N ASP A 36 -7.59 19.87 23.51
CA ASP A 36 -8.49 20.11 22.37
C ASP A 36 -8.74 18.88 21.47
N ARG A 37 -8.33 17.66 21.87
CA ARG A 37 -8.56 16.45 21.05
C ARG A 37 -9.10 15.30 21.88
N ALA A 38 -9.83 14.41 21.22
CA ALA A 38 -10.19 13.12 21.80
C ALA A 38 -8.92 12.42 22.30
N PRO A 39 -8.96 11.76 23.48
CA PRO A 39 -7.81 11.06 24.01
C PRO A 39 -7.40 9.92 23.08
N GLY A 40 -6.31 10.14 22.33
CA GLY A 40 -5.62 9.12 21.53
C GLY A 40 -4.61 8.35 22.38
N GLY A 41 -3.90 7.42 21.76
CA GLY A 41 -2.90 6.62 22.42
C GLY A 41 -2.59 5.37 21.62
N PRO A 42 -1.36 4.84 21.69
CA PRO A 42 -1.01 3.61 20.99
C PRO A 42 -1.99 2.50 21.40
N PHE A 43 -2.65 1.92 20.40
CA PHE A 43 -3.66 0.88 20.60
C PHE A 43 -3.01 -0.50 20.55
N GLY A 44 -3.38 -1.36 21.48
CA GLY A 44 -3.22 -2.81 21.38
C GLY A 44 -4.58 -3.48 21.22
N ALA A 45 -4.59 -4.76 20.86
CA ALA A 45 -5.82 -5.53 20.80
C ALA A 45 -5.61 -6.98 21.22
N ALA A 46 -6.68 -7.60 21.72
CA ALA A 46 -6.72 -9.01 21.99
C ALA A 46 -8.07 -9.60 21.56
N ILE A 47 -8.04 -10.80 21.01
CA ILE A 47 -9.25 -11.58 20.74
C ILE A 47 -9.48 -12.52 21.91
N TYR A 48 -10.70 -12.50 22.42
CA TYR A 48 -11.20 -13.43 23.42
C TYR A 48 -12.16 -14.41 22.77
N GLU A 49 -11.96 -15.69 23.02
CA GLU A 49 -12.80 -16.74 22.44
C GLU A 49 -13.22 -17.75 23.52
N PRO A 50 -14.51 -18.11 23.59
CA PRO A 50 -14.96 -19.14 24.52
C PRO A 50 -14.55 -20.53 24.03
N ASP A 51 -13.98 -21.34 24.93
CA ASP A 51 -13.61 -22.73 24.63
C ASP A 51 -14.82 -23.69 24.57
N ALA A 52 -16.02 -23.18 24.85
CA ALA A 52 -17.28 -23.93 24.97
C ALA A 52 -17.22 -25.12 25.94
N CYS A 53 -16.25 -25.12 26.86
CA CYS A 53 -16.01 -26.23 27.77
C CYS A 53 -16.72 -26.13 29.11
N ARG A 54 -16.66 -27.22 29.90
CA ARG A 54 -17.21 -27.24 31.25
C ARG A 54 -16.14 -27.51 32.31
N PRO A 55 -15.91 -26.56 33.24
CA PRO A 55 -16.46 -25.20 33.24
C PRO A 55 -15.83 -24.35 32.11
N PRO A 56 -16.55 -23.34 31.60
CA PRO A 56 -16.10 -22.56 30.45
C PRO A 56 -14.85 -21.78 30.78
N SER A 57 -13.95 -21.68 29.80
CA SER A 57 -12.78 -20.81 29.84
C SER A 57 -12.85 -19.84 28.67
N ILE A 58 -12.27 -18.66 28.88
CA ILE A 58 -12.08 -17.65 27.83
C ILE A 58 -10.59 -17.68 27.49
N LEU A 59 -10.28 -18.04 26.25
CA LEU A 59 -8.94 -17.97 25.71
C LEU A 59 -8.67 -16.53 25.27
N ALA A 60 -7.45 -16.04 25.49
CA ALA A 60 -7.05 -14.68 25.14
C ALA A 60 -5.86 -14.73 24.19
N PHE A 61 -5.97 -14.04 23.06
CA PHE A 61 -4.97 -13.99 22.01
C PHE A 61 -4.59 -12.54 21.75
N GLU A 62 -3.41 -12.14 22.20
CA GLU A 62 -2.88 -10.81 21.92
C GLU A 62 -2.50 -10.68 20.44
N LEU A 63 -2.96 -9.60 19.80
CA LEU A 63 -2.70 -9.31 18.40
C LEU A 63 -1.45 -8.43 18.29
N VAL A 64 -0.30 -9.07 18.06
CA VAL A 64 1.00 -8.41 18.06
C VAL A 64 1.46 -8.14 16.62
N PRO A 65 1.74 -6.88 16.23
CA PRO A 65 2.38 -6.55 14.97
C PRO A 65 3.79 -7.13 14.92
N VAL A 66 4.33 -7.33 13.72
CA VAL A 66 5.66 -7.92 13.58
C VAL A 66 6.80 -6.95 13.92
N SER A 67 6.67 -5.67 13.57
CA SER A 67 7.81 -4.73 13.57
C SER A 67 7.61 -3.53 14.51
N TYR A 68 6.56 -3.52 15.33
CA TYR A 68 6.22 -2.41 16.22
C TYR A 68 5.20 -2.84 17.29
N ASP A 69 5.08 -2.05 18.37
CA ASP A 69 4.38 -2.48 19.60
C ASP A 69 2.89 -2.09 19.68
N TYR A 70 2.34 -1.44 18.65
CA TYR A 70 0.97 -0.92 18.66
C TYR A 70 0.30 -0.98 17.29
N LEU A 71 -1.02 -1.20 17.23
CA LEU A 71 -1.81 -1.37 16.02
C LEU A 71 -2.18 -0.04 15.33
N GLY A 72 -2.22 1.06 16.08
CA GLY A 72 -2.47 2.41 15.57
C GLY A 72 -2.18 3.46 16.64
N GLN A 73 -1.96 4.71 16.23
CA GLN A 73 -1.55 5.78 17.14
C GLN A 73 -2.72 6.61 17.67
N ASP A 74 -3.61 7.05 16.78
CA ASP A 74 -4.70 7.98 17.14
C ASP A 74 -6.06 7.28 17.14
N GLU A 75 -6.30 6.41 16.16
CA GLU A 75 -7.53 5.62 16.01
C GLU A 75 -7.19 4.24 15.42
N VAL A 76 -8.09 3.26 15.61
CA VAL A 76 -8.02 1.96 14.95
C VAL A 76 -9.40 1.54 14.46
N ASP A 77 -9.45 0.98 13.27
CA ASP A 77 -10.64 0.36 12.68
C ASP A 77 -10.39 -1.13 12.46
N VAL A 78 -11.47 -1.91 12.45
CA VAL A 78 -11.43 -3.35 12.19
C VAL A 78 -12.40 -3.74 11.11
N GLU A 79 -11.94 -4.64 10.24
CA GLU A 79 -12.74 -5.34 9.24
C GLU A 79 -12.43 -6.83 9.33
N VAL A 80 -13.40 -7.68 9.01
CA VAL A 80 -13.23 -9.14 8.99
C VAL A 80 -13.65 -9.66 7.63
N GLU A 81 -12.67 -9.98 6.80
CA GLU A 81 -12.90 -10.32 5.40
C GLU A 81 -11.91 -11.39 4.95
N ASN A 82 -12.34 -12.26 4.03
CA ASN A 82 -11.43 -13.19 3.38
C ASN A 82 -10.69 -12.46 2.25
N ILE A 83 -9.53 -11.90 2.61
CA ILE A 83 -8.66 -11.12 1.73
C ILE A 83 -7.43 -11.91 1.29
N ILE A 84 -7.36 -13.21 1.55
CA ILE A 84 -6.33 -14.09 1.00
C ILE A 84 -6.94 -15.49 0.85
N THR A 85 -7.25 -15.91 -0.37
CA THR A 85 -7.68 -17.29 -0.62
C THR A 85 -6.56 -18.27 -0.28
N TYR A 86 -6.69 -18.99 0.84
CA TYR A 86 -5.66 -19.92 1.29
C TYR A 86 -6.26 -21.09 2.06
N ALA A 87 -6.12 -22.29 1.50
CA ALA A 87 -6.46 -23.53 2.17
C ALA A 87 -5.43 -23.84 3.28
N ASP A 88 -5.68 -23.37 4.50
CA ASP A 88 -4.73 -23.47 5.61
C ASP A 88 -4.55 -24.92 6.08
N PRO A 89 -3.37 -25.54 5.89
CA PRO A 89 -3.12 -26.91 6.31
C PRO A 89 -3.26 -27.12 7.83
N LEU A 90 -3.03 -26.07 8.64
CA LEU A 90 -3.18 -26.15 10.10
C LEU A 90 -4.64 -26.11 10.53
N SER A 91 -5.54 -25.61 9.68
CA SER A 91 -6.97 -25.49 9.93
C SER A 91 -7.79 -26.50 9.13
N ASN A 92 -7.25 -27.71 8.87
CA ASN A 92 -7.89 -28.73 8.05
C ASN A 92 -8.26 -28.26 6.62
N ASN A 93 -7.43 -27.39 6.02
CA ASN A 93 -7.63 -26.78 4.71
C ASN A 93 -8.86 -25.85 4.63
N LEU A 94 -9.34 -25.35 5.77
CA LEU A 94 -10.36 -24.31 5.78
C LEU A 94 -9.76 -22.97 5.34
N ASP A 95 -10.52 -22.24 4.54
CA ASP A 95 -10.24 -20.86 4.13
C ASP A 95 -11.07 -19.95 5.04
N ARG A 96 -10.40 -19.25 5.96
CA ARG A 96 -11.04 -18.44 7.00
C ARG A 96 -10.81 -16.96 6.75
N PRO A 97 -11.76 -16.08 7.11
CA PRO A 97 -11.56 -14.65 6.99
C PRO A 97 -10.40 -14.17 7.88
N GLU A 98 -9.73 -13.13 7.43
CA GLU A 98 -8.72 -12.42 8.19
C GLU A 98 -9.35 -11.31 9.04
N VAL A 99 -8.77 -11.07 10.22
CA VAL A 99 -9.04 -9.87 11.02
C VAL A 99 -8.05 -8.80 10.58
N ILE A 100 -8.57 -7.75 9.97
CA ILE A 100 -7.82 -6.65 9.38
C ILE A 100 -7.95 -5.44 10.31
N ILE A 101 -6.83 -4.93 10.79
CA ILE A 101 -6.80 -3.79 11.71
C ILE A 101 -6.05 -2.64 11.04
N SER A 102 -6.78 -1.55 10.79
CA SER A 102 -6.26 -0.32 10.21
C SER A 102 -5.99 0.70 11.30
N GLY A 103 -4.73 1.11 11.46
CA GLY A 103 -4.33 2.16 12.40
C GLY A 103 -4.23 3.51 11.70
N LYS A 104 -4.77 4.55 12.35
CA LYS A 104 -4.72 5.92 11.84
C LYS A 104 -3.80 6.80 12.67
N THR A 105 -3.13 7.71 11.96
CA THR A 105 -2.35 8.81 12.53
C THR A 105 -2.78 10.10 11.83
N ARG A 106 -3.23 11.08 12.61
CA ARG A 106 -3.73 12.39 12.13
C ARG A 106 -4.80 12.27 11.04
N GLY A 107 -5.66 11.25 11.14
CA GLY A 107 -6.76 10.99 10.21
C GLY A 107 -6.37 10.22 8.94
N ALA A 108 -5.09 9.90 8.73
CA ALA A 108 -4.65 9.03 7.64
C ALA A 108 -4.41 7.60 8.15
N VAL A 109 -4.81 6.58 7.39
CA VAL A 109 -4.46 5.18 7.68
C VAL A 109 -2.98 4.98 7.40
N THR A 110 -2.17 4.77 8.44
CA THR A 110 -0.70 4.64 8.36
C THR A 110 -0.22 3.24 8.68
N ASP A 111 -1.08 2.42 9.28
CA ASP A 111 -0.77 1.08 9.74
C ASP A 111 -1.86 0.13 9.25
N LEU A 112 -1.48 -1.06 8.80
CA LEU A 112 -2.41 -2.13 8.44
C LEU A 112 -1.83 -3.44 8.95
N ASN A 113 -2.59 -4.15 9.78
CA ASN A 113 -2.20 -5.45 10.32
C ASN A 113 -3.25 -6.48 9.96
N VAL A 114 -2.80 -7.65 9.52
CA VAL A 114 -3.66 -8.73 9.06
C VAL A 114 -3.39 -9.96 9.91
N PHE A 115 -4.41 -10.48 10.58
CA PHE A 115 -4.32 -11.65 11.44
C PHE A 115 -5.24 -12.75 10.93
N ARG A 116 -4.78 -14.01 10.99
CA ARG A 116 -5.57 -15.19 10.62
C ARG A 116 -5.67 -16.15 11.78
N LYS A 117 -6.87 -16.70 12.00
CA LYS A 117 -7.09 -17.81 12.92
C LYS A 117 -6.57 -19.11 12.31
N VAL A 118 -5.53 -19.70 12.91
CA VAL A 118 -4.89 -20.95 12.46
C VAL A 118 -5.07 -22.05 13.51
N GLY A 119 -5.23 -23.28 13.05
CA GLY A 119 -5.50 -24.42 13.93
C GLY A 119 -6.96 -24.84 13.93
N VAL A 120 -7.23 -25.95 14.62
CA VAL A 120 -8.56 -26.58 14.64
C VAL A 120 -9.10 -26.49 16.07
N LYS A 121 -10.29 -25.91 16.23
CA LYS A 121 -11.02 -25.97 17.50
C LYS A 121 -11.27 -27.43 17.84
N GLN A 122 -10.84 -27.86 19.03
CA GLN A 122 -11.08 -29.24 19.45
C GLN A 122 -12.55 -29.42 19.81
N ASP A 123 -13.24 -30.35 19.15
CA ASP A 123 -14.64 -30.71 19.46
C ASP A 123 -14.81 -31.32 20.86
N PHE A 124 -13.70 -31.73 21.48
CA PHE A 124 -13.69 -32.26 22.83
C PHE A 124 -12.98 -31.30 23.76
N CYS A 125 -13.64 -31.01 24.87
CA CYS A 125 -12.98 -30.42 26.03
C CYS A 125 -11.94 -31.38 26.53
N ALA A 126 -10.69 -31.06 26.22
CA ALA A 126 -9.61 -31.87 26.71
C ALA A 126 -9.67 -31.90 28.26
N ALA A 127 -9.20 -32.99 28.87
CA ALA A 127 -9.41 -33.34 30.28
C ALA A 127 -8.64 -32.45 31.28
N TRP A 128 -8.64 -31.12 31.07
CA TRP A 128 -7.76 -30.08 31.58
C TRP A 128 -7.92 -29.75 33.07
N ARG A 129 -8.74 -30.50 33.81
CA ARG A 129 -8.97 -30.26 35.25
C ARG A 129 -8.95 -31.49 36.16
N LYS A 130 -8.60 -32.68 35.65
CA LYS A 130 -8.52 -33.88 36.51
C LYS A 130 -7.19 -34.06 37.21
N ASP A 131 -6.10 -33.46 36.73
CA ASP A 131 -4.80 -33.61 37.37
C ASP A 131 -4.44 -32.41 38.25
N ARG A 132 -4.90 -32.45 39.51
CA ARG A 132 -4.52 -31.47 40.54
C ARG A 132 -3.08 -31.64 41.03
N SER A 133 -2.34 -32.65 40.55
CA SER A 133 -1.05 -33.02 41.14
C SER A 133 0.13 -32.16 40.64
N ASN A 134 -0.02 -31.38 39.56
CA ASN A 134 1.07 -30.56 39.05
C ASN A 134 0.61 -29.23 38.39
N PRO A 135 0.29 -28.19 39.17
CA PRO A 135 -0.15 -26.89 38.65
C PRO A 135 0.95 -26.11 37.90
N ALA A 136 2.23 -26.47 38.05
CA ALA A 136 3.36 -25.76 37.44
C ALA A 136 3.82 -26.33 36.08
N GLY A 137 3.32 -27.51 35.68
CA GLY A 137 3.72 -28.21 34.45
C GLY A 137 2.70 -28.14 33.30
N LEU A 138 1.58 -27.45 33.49
CA LEU A 138 0.54 -27.30 32.47
C LEU A 138 0.89 -26.14 31.54
N GLU A 139 1.71 -26.39 30.51
CA GLU A 139 1.70 -25.55 29.31
C GLU A 139 0.31 -25.70 28.66
N LEU A 140 -0.56 -24.72 28.91
CA LEU A 140 -1.87 -24.61 28.25
C LEU A 140 -1.64 -24.33 26.76
N ARG A 141 -1.52 -25.37 25.93
CA ARG A 141 -1.43 -25.20 24.47
C ARG A 141 -2.83 -25.05 23.90
N SER A 142 -3.17 -23.83 23.52
CA SER A 142 -4.41 -23.54 22.80
C SER A 142 -4.48 -24.36 21.51
N PRO A 143 -5.66 -24.93 21.15
CA PRO A 143 -5.80 -25.76 19.94
C PRO A 143 -5.76 -24.94 18.63
N PHE A 144 -5.87 -23.62 18.74
CA PHE A 144 -5.72 -22.65 17.65
C PHE A 144 -5.02 -21.39 18.17
N SER A 145 -4.60 -20.53 17.26
CA SER A 145 -4.02 -19.21 17.56
C SER A 145 -4.41 -18.20 16.48
N TYR A 146 -4.15 -16.92 16.75
CA TYR A 146 -4.21 -15.86 15.74
C TYR A 146 -2.78 -15.55 15.30
N GLN A 147 -2.47 -15.87 14.05
CA GLN A 147 -1.18 -15.62 13.44
C GLN A 147 -1.21 -14.27 12.72
N ASN A 148 -0.19 -13.43 12.94
CA ASN A 148 0.05 -12.28 12.07
C ASN A 148 0.49 -12.78 10.69
N VAL A 149 -0.28 -12.47 9.66
CA VAL A 149 0.01 -12.83 8.27
C VAL A 149 0.47 -11.64 7.43
N GLY A 150 0.50 -10.43 8.00
CA GLY A 150 1.02 -9.22 7.39
C GLY A 150 0.97 -8.02 8.33
N SER A 151 2.07 -7.27 8.42
CA SER A 151 2.15 -5.97 9.11
C SER A 151 2.75 -4.94 8.17
N PHE A 152 2.03 -3.86 7.94
CA PHE A 152 2.41 -2.78 7.05
C PHE A 152 2.41 -1.47 7.81
N ARG A 153 3.39 -0.63 7.48
CA ARG A 153 3.47 0.75 7.96
C ARG A 153 3.94 1.61 6.81
N GLY A 154 3.18 2.66 6.53
CA GLY A 154 3.55 3.70 5.58
C GLY A 154 3.69 5.02 6.33
N SER A 155 4.77 5.76 6.08
CA SER A 155 4.91 7.08 6.73
C SER A 155 3.92 8.12 6.21
N TYR A 156 3.25 7.85 5.08
CA TYR A 156 2.21 8.71 4.52
C TYR A 156 0.83 8.06 4.58
N ARG A 157 0.66 6.87 3.97
CA ARG A 157 -0.58 6.09 4.05
C ARG A 157 -0.36 4.61 3.73
N VAL A 158 -1.31 3.77 4.12
CA VAL A 158 -1.44 2.38 3.72
C VAL A 158 -2.86 2.15 3.21
N LYS A 159 -3.02 1.34 2.17
CA LYS A 159 -4.33 0.97 1.61
C LYS A 159 -4.35 -0.49 1.19
N LEU A 160 -5.39 -1.21 1.58
CA LEU A 160 -5.76 -2.47 0.95
C LEU A 160 -6.61 -2.17 -0.30
N SER A 161 -6.32 -2.82 -1.42
CA SER A 161 -7.06 -2.64 -2.66
C SER A 161 -8.53 -3.06 -2.50
N GLU A 162 -9.43 -2.19 -2.92
CA GLU A 162 -10.88 -2.45 -2.93
C GLU A 162 -11.29 -3.02 -4.30
N GLY A 163 -12.02 -4.15 -4.33
CA GLY A 163 -12.72 -4.66 -5.52
C GLY A 163 -12.22 -5.99 -6.11
N GLU A 164 -12.96 -6.51 -7.09
CA GLU A 164 -12.84 -7.88 -7.64
C GLU A 164 -11.53 -8.17 -8.40
N GLY A 165 -10.75 -7.15 -8.78
CA GLY A 165 -9.60 -7.33 -9.67
C GLY A 165 -8.33 -7.83 -8.99
N ASP A 166 -8.12 -7.43 -7.73
CA ASP A 166 -6.94 -7.79 -6.93
C ASP A 166 -7.19 -7.43 -5.44
N PRO A 167 -8.15 -8.07 -4.75
CA PRO A 167 -8.51 -7.72 -3.36
C PRO A 167 -7.40 -8.02 -2.33
N HIS A 168 -6.29 -8.60 -2.78
CA HIS A 168 -5.21 -9.10 -1.94
C HIS A 168 -3.94 -8.25 -2.04
N THR A 169 -4.05 -7.01 -2.51
CA THR A 169 -2.89 -6.13 -2.70
C THR A 169 -2.87 -5.01 -1.66
N VAL A 170 -1.85 -5.05 -0.80
CA VAL A 170 -1.57 -3.95 0.12
C VAL A 170 -0.62 -2.98 -0.54
N THR A 171 -0.99 -1.71 -0.58
CA THR A 171 -0.15 -0.63 -1.07
C THR A 171 0.29 0.27 0.10
N THR A 172 1.59 0.48 0.24
CA THR A 172 2.16 1.43 1.20
C THR A 172 2.70 2.63 0.46
N TRP A 173 2.53 3.82 1.04
CA TRP A 173 3.18 5.04 0.59
C TRP A 173 4.01 5.60 1.73
N ASP A 174 5.31 5.73 1.46
CA ASP A 174 6.25 6.39 2.35
C ASP A 174 6.62 7.74 1.78
N SER A 175 6.72 8.76 2.64
CA SER A 175 7.33 10.04 2.33
C SER A 175 8.70 9.81 1.67
N GLY A 176 8.83 10.23 0.41
CA GLY A 176 10.13 10.32 -0.23
C GLY A 176 10.92 11.49 0.36
N GLY A 177 12.26 11.44 0.30
CA GLY A 177 13.12 12.54 0.75
C GLY A 177 12.97 13.86 -0.03
N PHE A 178 11.98 13.97 -0.93
CA PHE A 178 11.69 15.14 -1.75
C PHE A 178 10.58 16.00 -1.12
N GLU A 179 10.88 16.64 0.01
CA GLU A 179 9.90 17.42 0.78
C GLU A 179 9.21 18.50 -0.07
N ARG A 180 9.96 19.17 -0.98
CA ARG A 180 9.38 20.20 -1.87
C ARG A 180 8.34 19.62 -2.83
N SER A 181 8.63 18.44 -3.38
CA SER A 181 7.79 17.84 -4.42
C SER A 181 6.75 16.87 -3.87
N GLN A 182 6.78 16.59 -2.56
CA GLN A 182 5.81 15.74 -1.88
C GLN A 182 5.64 14.39 -2.58
N PHE A 183 6.72 13.89 -3.18
CA PHE A 183 6.75 12.56 -3.75
C PHE A 183 6.75 11.54 -2.64
N THR A 184 6.06 10.44 -2.91
CA THR A 184 6.03 9.28 -2.06
C THR A 184 6.58 8.08 -2.82
N ILE A 185 7.13 7.15 -2.07
CA ILE A 185 7.52 5.84 -2.57
C ILE A 185 6.32 4.93 -2.37
N ARG A 186 5.72 4.49 -3.47
CA ARG A 186 4.60 3.55 -3.52
C ARG A 186 5.15 2.13 -3.68
N ARG A 187 4.78 1.24 -2.77
CA ARG A 187 5.11 -0.20 -2.84
C ARG A 187 3.83 -1.02 -2.79
N GLN A 188 3.72 -2.03 -3.65
CA GLN A 188 2.60 -2.96 -3.63
C GLN A 188 3.06 -4.35 -3.22
N TYR A 189 2.32 -4.97 -2.31
CA TYR A 189 2.60 -6.29 -1.77
C TYR A 189 1.41 -7.19 -2.03
N ARG A 190 1.71 -8.45 -2.37
CA ARG A 190 0.73 -9.53 -2.51
C ARG A 190 1.11 -10.69 -1.58
N PRO A 191 0.14 -11.50 -1.14
CA PRO A 191 0.45 -12.69 -0.37
C PRO A 191 1.30 -13.65 -1.20
N GLY A 192 2.27 -14.29 -0.54
CA GLY A 192 3.07 -15.34 -1.15
C GLY A 192 2.35 -16.68 -1.18
N PRO A 193 3.02 -17.74 -1.68
CA PRO A 193 2.43 -19.09 -1.79
C PRO A 193 2.02 -19.73 -0.46
N ASN A 194 2.52 -19.20 0.66
CA ASN A 194 2.14 -19.61 2.01
C ASN A 194 0.86 -18.92 2.53
N GLY A 195 0.15 -18.18 1.68
CA GLY A 195 -1.06 -17.46 2.07
C GLY A 195 -0.80 -16.33 3.06
N SER A 196 0.40 -15.74 3.04
CA SER A 196 0.79 -14.65 3.93
C SER A 196 1.66 -13.66 3.18
N TYR A 197 1.58 -12.38 3.58
CA TYR A 197 2.48 -11.33 3.11
C TYR A 197 3.88 -11.46 3.72
N LEU A 198 4.06 -12.29 4.74
CA LEU A 198 5.33 -12.56 5.41
C LEU A 198 6.00 -13.81 4.83
N ARG A 199 7.33 -13.79 4.81
CA ARG A 199 8.14 -14.93 4.38
C ARG A 199 8.13 -16.03 5.46
N PRO A 200 8.13 -17.33 5.10
CA PRO A 200 8.06 -18.44 6.08
C PRO A 200 9.20 -18.45 7.11
N GLU A 201 10.39 -18.00 6.71
CA GLU A 201 11.60 -18.06 7.53
C GLU A 201 11.76 -16.88 8.49
N GLY A 202 10.79 -15.96 8.54
CA GLY A 202 10.92 -14.80 9.40
C GLY A 202 9.72 -13.88 9.42
N GLN A 203 10.03 -12.64 9.74
CA GLN A 203 9.10 -11.56 10.03
C GLN A 203 9.12 -10.48 8.93
N ASP A 204 9.88 -10.72 7.86
CA ASP A 204 9.96 -9.80 6.74
C ASP A 204 8.83 -10.05 5.73
N LEU A 205 8.32 -8.95 5.18
CA LEU A 205 7.43 -8.99 4.03
C LEU A 205 8.13 -9.63 2.81
N TRP A 206 7.34 -10.23 1.92
CA TRP A 206 7.78 -10.49 0.56
C TRP A 206 8.25 -9.21 -0.12
N ALA A 207 9.16 -9.34 -1.09
CA ALA A 207 9.53 -8.20 -1.93
C ALA A 207 8.26 -7.63 -2.59
N PRO A 208 8.14 -6.29 -2.71
CA PRO A 208 6.99 -5.71 -3.35
C PRO A 208 6.93 -6.18 -4.81
N VAL A 209 5.72 -6.52 -5.28
CA VAL A 209 5.48 -6.90 -6.68
C VAL A 209 5.61 -5.71 -7.63
N GLU A 210 5.41 -4.51 -7.09
CA GLU A 210 5.56 -3.24 -7.79
C GLU A 210 6.15 -2.16 -6.87
N TYR A 211 7.04 -1.34 -7.43
CA TYR A 211 7.66 -0.19 -6.80
C TYR A 211 7.64 1.00 -7.76
N SER A 212 7.21 2.18 -7.30
CA SER A 212 7.21 3.41 -8.08
C SER A 212 7.22 4.64 -7.18
N LEU A 213 7.60 5.79 -7.72
CA LEU A 213 7.27 7.09 -7.20
C LEU A 213 5.80 7.42 -7.48
N ASP A 214 5.19 8.16 -6.57
CA ASP A 214 3.81 8.66 -6.64
C ASP A 214 3.72 10.03 -5.94
N PHE A 215 2.55 10.67 -5.98
CA PHE A 215 2.26 11.89 -5.24
C PHE A 215 1.59 11.58 -3.90
N GLY A 216 2.14 12.09 -2.79
CA GLY A 216 1.54 11.92 -1.46
C GLY A 216 0.09 12.44 -1.39
N PRO A 217 -0.16 13.73 -1.65
CA PRO A 217 -1.50 14.31 -1.62
C PRO A 217 -2.45 13.81 -2.73
N GLY A 218 -2.00 12.88 -3.58
CA GLY A 218 -2.65 12.55 -4.84
C GLY A 218 -2.05 13.33 -6.00
N GLN A 219 -2.29 12.81 -7.20
CA GLN A 219 -1.78 13.42 -8.42
C GLN A 219 -2.46 14.78 -8.67
N PRO A 220 -1.71 15.80 -9.12
CA PRO A 220 -2.29 17.07 -9.55
C PRO A 220 -3.38 16.85 -10.62
N GLU A 221 -4.49 17.57 -10.48
CA GLU A 221 -5.59 17.48 -11.44
C GLU A 221 -5.20 18.11 -12.77
N ASP A 222 -4.49 19.23 -12.72
CA ASP A 222 -4.09 20.03 -13.87
C ASP A 222 -2.59 20.40 -13.85
N VAL A 223 -2.02 20.57 -15.04
CA VAL A 223 -0.63 21.03 -15.21
C VAL A 223 -0.33 22.37 -14.50
N PRO A 224 -1.22 23.39 -14.48
CA PRO A 224 -0.99 24.60 -13.68
C PRO A 224 -0.82 24.41 -12.17
N GLN A 225 -1.16 23.24 -11.63
CA GLN A 225 -0.94 22.90 -10.21
C GLN A 225 0.47 22.32 -9.96
N VAL A 226 1.28 22.21 -11.01
CA VAL A 226 2.59 21.58 -11.01
C VAL A 226 3.68 22.64 -10.95
N TYR A 227 4.08 22.96 -9.73
CA TYR A 227 4.99 24.08 -9.45
C TYR A 227 6.47 23.77 -9.69
N TYR A 228 6.82 22.49 -9.78
CA TYR A 228 8.20 22.04 -9.87
C TYR A 228 8.40 21.20 -11.14
N PRO A 229 9.53 21.39 -11.86
CA PRO A 229 9.80 20.66 -13.10
C PRO A 229 9.68 19.14 -12.95
N GLU A 230 10.19 18.60 -11.85
CA GLU A 230 10.17 17.16 -11.59
C GLU A 230 8.75 16.60 -11.43
N LYS A 231 7.82 17.39 -10.88
CA LYS A 231 6.42 16.98 -10.74
C LYS A 231 5.76 16.84 -12.12
N ALA A 232 6.14 17.65 -13.11
CA ALA A 232 5.60 17.55 -14.46
C ALA A 232 6.02 16.23 -15.12
N VAL A 233 7.29 15.84 -14.93
CA VAL A 233 7.82 14.58 -15.44
C VAL A 233 7.14 13.37 -14.78
N LEU A 234 7.00 13.38 -13.45
CA LEU A 234 6.28 12.29 -12.77
C LEU A 234 4.83 12.20 -13.23
N ALA A 235 4.11 13.34 -13.27
CA ALA A 235 2.72 13.36 -13.67
C ALA A 235 2.52 12.91 -15.12
N PHE A 236 3.42 13.29 -16.04
CA PHE A 236 3.42 12.80 -17.42
C PHE A 236 3.47 11.27 -17.46
N TYR A 237 4.46 10.65 -16.81
CA TYR A 237 4.62 9.19 -16.86
C TYR A 237 3.50 8.43 -16.14
N LEU A 238 2.97 8.95 -15.03
CA LEU A 238 1.83 8.32 -14.35
C LEU A 238 0.55 8.35 -15.19
N ASN A 239 0.40 9.32 -16.10
CA ASN A 239 -0.71 9.38 -17.05
C ASN A 239 -0.43 8.61 -18.36
N LEU A 240 0.82 8.21 -18.61
CA LEU A 240 1.23 7.49 -19.81
C LEU A 240 0.80 6.02 -19.72
N THR A 241 -0.47 5.77 -19.99
CA THR A 241 -1.15 4.47 -19.86
C THR A 241 -1.83 4.07 -21.17
N ARG A 242 -2.61 2.97 -21.18
CA ARG A 242 -3.50 2.64 -22.31
C ARG A 242 -4.84 3.38 -22.29
N ASP A 243 -5.19 4.00 -21.16
CA ASP A 243 -6.47 4.72 -21.03
C ASP A 243 -6.40 6.02 -21.83
N GLN A 244 -7.34 6.23 -22.75
CA GLN A 244 -7.30 7.38 -23.65
C GLN A 244 -7.47 8.71 -22.88
N ALA A 245 -8.27 8.75 -21.82
CA ALA A 245 -8.44 9.99 -21.04
C ALA A 245 -7.17 10.34 -20.27
N LEU A 246 -6.46 9.34 -19.74
CA LEU A 246 -5.15 9.54 -19.14
C LEU A 246 -4.09 9.91 -20.18
N LEU A 247 -4.10 9.31 -21.37
CA LEU A 247 -3.19 9.70 -22.46
C LEU A 247 -3.41 11.15 -22.92
N ASP A 248 -4.66 11.57 -23.08
CA ASP A 248 -5.01 12.96 -23.42
C ASP A 248 -4.50 13.90 -22.30
N LYS A 249 -4.62 13.48 -21.03
CA LYS A 249 -4.06 14.21 -19.89
C LYS A 249 -2.52 14.25 -19.95
N ALA A 250 -1.85 13.16 -20.31
CA ALA A 250 -0.40 13.10 -20.47
C ALA A 250 0.08 14.07 -21.55
N GLU A 251 -0.61 14.14 -22.70
CA GLU A 251 -0.31 15.07 -23.79
C GLU A 251 -0.30 16.53 -23.33
N THR A 252 -1.17 16.89 -22.39
CA THR A 252 -1.16 18.25 -21.84
C THR A 252 0.19 18.59 -21.23
N TYR A 253 0.91 17.67 -20.59
CA TYR A 253 2.21 17.97 -19.97
C TYR A 253 3.32 18.30 -20.98
N LEU A 254 3.12 18.02 -22.27
CA LEU A 254 4.05 18.38 -23.33
C LEU A 254 3.97 19.88 -23.67
N SER A 255 5.09 20.45 -24.13
CA SER A 255 5.12 21.81 -24.68
C SER A 255 4.34 21.87 -26.01
N PRO A 256 3.86 23.05 -26.44
CA PRO A 256 3.19 23.17 -27.75
C PRO A 256 4.04 22.70 -28.93
N ARG A 257 5.37 22.78 -28.80
CA ARG A 257 6.30 22.22 -29.79
C ARG A 257 6.31 20.69 -29.70
N ALA A 258 6.51 20.14 -28.50
CA ALA A 258 6.56 18.71 -28.26
C ALA A 258 5.26 17.99 -28.69
N GLN A 259 4.09 18.61 -28.50
CA GLN A 259 2.80 18.10 -28.98
C GLN A 259 2.72 17.98 -30.52
N GLN A 260 3.50 18.78 -31.26
CA GLN A 260 3.57 18.68 -32.72
C GLN A 260 4.62 17.67 -33.18
N GLU A 261 5.63 17.42 -32.34
CA GLU A 261 6.80 16.60 -32.65
C GLU A 261 6.59 15.13 -32.27
N TYR A 262 5.91 14.88 -31.15
CA TYR A 262 5.67 13.54 -30.60
C TYR A 262 4.22 13.12 -30.78
N ASP A 263 4.03 11.88 -31.21
CA ASP A 263 2.71 11.24 -31.25
C ASP A 263 2.55 10.36 -30.01
N MET A 264 1.55 10.68 -29.17
CA MET A 264 1.24 9.95 -27.94
C MET A 264 1.05 8.44 -28.13
N ARG A 265 0.65 8.01 -29.34
CA ARG A 265 0.40 6.60 -29.65
C ARG A 265 1.64 5.84 -30.08
N THR A 266 2.60 6.51 -30.71
CA THR A 266 3.71 5.85 -31.41
C THR A 266 5.08 6.20 -30.84
N ASP A 267 5.24 7.39 -30.26
CA ASP A 267 6.49 7.79 -29.61
C ASP A 267 6.68 6.97 -28.32
N PRO A 268 7.89 6.43 -28.05
CA PRO A 268 8.14 5.63 -26.86
C PRO A 268 8.30 6.46 -25.58
N PHE A 269 8.50 7.79 -25.68
CA PHE A 269 8.79 8.70 -24.56
C PHE A 269 9.91 8.20 -23.64
N GLY A 270 10.95 7.67 -24.28
CA GLY A 270 12.15 7.16 -23.62
C GLY A 270 12.01 5.78 -22.98
N LEU A 271 10.86 5.12 -23.10
CA LEU A 271 10.70 3.71 -22.75
C LEU A 271 11.49 2.80 -23.69
N SER A 272 11.80 1.59 -23.24
CA SER A 272 12.58 0.62 -24.01
C SER A 272 11.86 0.19 -25.29
N THR A 273 12.56 0.31 -26.42
CA THR A 273 12.12 -0.19 -27.74
C THR A 273 12.67 -1.59 -28.04
N ASP A 274 13.30 -2.26 -27.06
CA ASP A 274 13.79 -3.63 -27.22
C ASP A 274 12.64 -4.56 -27.68
N PRO A 275 12.87 -5.50 -28.61
CA PRO A 275 11.85 -6.45 -29.03
C PRO A 275 11.18 -7.25 -27.91
N ALA A 276 11.88 -7.48 -26.80
CA ALA A 276 11.38 -8.17 -25.61
C ALA A 276 10.72 -7.23 -24.59
N SER A 277 10.80 -5.91 -24.78
CA SER A 277 10.20 -4.93 -23.87
C SER A 277 8.68 -4.85 -24.05
N VAL A 278 7.95 -4.85 -22.94
CA VAL A 278 6.49 -4.64 -22.94
C VAL A 278 6.12 -3.24 -23.40
N ALA A 279 7.03 -2.28 -23.24
CA ALA A 279 6.81 -0.89 -23.61
C ALA A 279 6.98 -0.62 -25.12
N ARG A 280 7.51 -1.58 -25.88
CA ARG A 280 7.65 -1.46 -27.34
C ARG A 280 6.31 -1.31 -28.04
N ALA A 281 5.30 -2.05 -27.57
CA ALA A 281 3.95 -1.98 -28.12
C ALA A 281 3.06 -1.19 -27.17
N ARG A 282 2.64 0.01 -27.58
CA ARG A 282 1.79 0.89 -26.75
C ARG A 282 0.51 0.17 -26.27
N ASP A 283 -0.08 -0.67 -27.12
CA ASP A 283 -1.29 -1.44 -26.78
C ASP A 283 -1.05 -2.51 -25.69
N ALA A 284 0.19 -2.96 -25.52
CA ALA A 284 0.59 -3.91 -24.47
C ALA A 284 0.98 -3.21 -23.16
N LEU A 285 1.17 -1.89 -23.16
CA LEU A 285 1.55 -1.10 -22.00
C LEU A 285 0.31 -0.73 -21.17
N ALA A 286 0.18 -1.26 -19.97
CA ALA A 286 -0.86 -0.83 -19.03
C ALA A 286 -0.56 0.54 -18.43
N ARG A 287 0.67 0.72 -17.93
CA ARG A 287 1.14 1.91 -17.22
C ARG A 287 2.67 1.95 -17.23
N VAL A 288 3.22 3.10 -16.83
CA VAL A 288 4.66 3.28 -16.58
C VAL A 288 4.90 3.44 -15.09
N LEU A 289 5.96 2.82 -14.59
CA LEU A 289 6.49 3.09 -13.24
C LEU A 289 7.68 4.01 -13.35
N VAL A 290 7.79 4.93 -12.40
CA VAL A 290 8.94 5.82 -12.27
C VAL A 290 9.70 5.39 -11.02
N TRP A 291 10.85 4.77 -11.17
CA TRP A 291 11.63 4.26 -10.04
C TRP A 291 12.47 5.33 -9.36
N GLU A 292 12.91 6.31 -10.13
CA GLU A 292 13.79 7.36 -9.66
C GLU A 292 13.52 8.65 -10.43
N ILE A 293 13.63 9.77 -9.73
CA ILE A 293 13.76 11.10 -10.35
C ILE A 293 14.96 11.78 -9.73
N ARG A 294 15.82 12.37 -10.57
CA ARG A 294 16.93 13.23 -10.15
C ARG A 294 16.74 14.63 -10.70
N TYR A 295 16.88 15.59 -9.81
CA TYR A 295 16.76 17.00 -10.13
C TYR A 295 17.64 17.80 -9.18
N GLU A 296 18.40 18.76 -9.73
CA GLU A 296 19.13 19.75 -8.94
C GLU A 296 18.34 21.07 -8.92
N PRO A 297 17.74 21.44 -7.75
CA PRO A 297 17.01 22.68 -7.59
C PRO A 297 17.83 23.92 -7.88
N ASP A 298 17.27 24.81 -8.70
CA ASP A 298 17.80 26.15 -8.94
C ASP A 298 16.63 27.13 -8.89
N VAL A 299 16.30 27.56 -7.68
CA VAL A 299 15.13 28.42 -7.42
C VAL A 299 15.20 29.72 -8.23
N ALA A 300 16.40 30.25 -8.45
CA ALA A 300 16.57 31.49 -9.19
C ALA A 300 16.28 31.30 -10.68
N ALA A 301 16.76 30.21 -11.29
CA ALA A 301 16.42 29.84 -12.66
C ALA A 301 14.93 29.49 -12.81
N GLU A 302 14.37 28.74 -11.85
CA GLU A 302 12.94 28.39 -11.82
C GLU A 302 12.05 29.65 -11.79
N GLN A 303 12.37 30.64 -10.97
CA GLN A 303 11.63 31.91 -10.91
C GLN A 303 11.74 32.75 -12.18
N ARG A 304 12.85 32.62 -12.92
CA ARG A 304 13.04 33.24 -14.24
C ARG A 304 12.45 32.41 -15.39
N HIS A 305 11.80 31.29 -15.07
CA HIS A 305 11.21 30.33 -16.01
C HIS A 305 12.24 29.77 -17.01
N GLU A 306 13.50 29.71 -16.58
CA GLU A 306 14.58 29.17 -17.41
C GLU A 306 14.40 27.65 -17.60
N PRO A 307 14.71 27.11 -18.78
CA PRO A 307 14.64 25.66 -19.02
C PRO A 307 15.47 24.87 -18.01
N ARG A 308 14.91 23.76 -17.55
CA ARG A 308 15.52 22.86 -16.56
C ARG A 308 15.66 21.45 -17.12
N THR A 309 16.52 20.68 -16.49
CA THR A 309 16.72 19.26 -16.83
C THR A 309 16.29 18.40 -15.67
N VAL A 310 15.48 17.38 -15.95
CA VAL A 310 15.02 16.39 -14.98
C VAL A 310 15.35 15.01 -15.53
N GLU A 311 16.01 14.18 -14.74
CA GLU A 311 16.25 12.78 -15.09
C GLU A 311 15.23 11.89 -14.40
N ALA A 312 14.73 10.88 -15.10
CA ALA A 312 13.84 9.86 -14.56
C ALA A 312 14.30 8.47 -14.99
N THR A 313 14.17 7.49 -14.11
CA THR A 313 14.31 6.07 -14.46
C THR A 313 12.92 5.47 -14.58
N VAL A 314 12.56 5.02 -15.78
CA VAL A 314 11.20 4.54 -16.09
C VAL A 314 11.19 3.11 -16.59
N VAL A 315 10.10 2.41 -16.31
CA VAL A 315 9.89 1.02 -16.75
C VAL A 315 8.42 0.79 -17.13
N GLY A 316 8.18 -0.06 -18.13
CA GLY A 316 6.82 -0.43 -18.55
C GLY A 316 6.21 -1.55 -17.70
N VAL A 317 4.88 -1.53 -17.59
CA VAL A 317 4.09 -2.63 -17.02
C VAL A 317 3.10 -3.12 -18.07
N SER A 318 3.01 -4.44 -18.26
CA SER A 318 2.07 -5.04 -19.21
C SER A 318 0.62 -4.99 -18.71
N VAL A 319 -0.33 -5.26 -19.61
CA VAL A 319 -1.76 -5.38 -19.29
C VAL A 319 -2.08 -6.50 -18.31
N GLU A 320 -1.23 -7.52 -18.22
CA GLU A 320 -1.28 -8.60 -17.23
C GLU A 320 -0.63 -8.20 -15.89
N GLY A 321 -0.07 -6.99 -15.78
CA GLY A 321 0.61 -6.51 -14.59
C GLY A 321 2.06 -6.95 -14.45
N HIS A 322 2.68 -7.46 -15.52
CA HIS A 322 4.10 -7.82 -15.49
C HIS A 322 4.98 -6.57 -15.65
N VAL A 323 5.82 -6.30 -14.66
CA VAL A 323 6.79 -5.20 -14.70
C VAL A 323 8.04 -5.65 -15.46
N ASP A 324 8.48 -4.84 -16.42
CA ASP A 324 9.65 -5.15 -17.26
C ASP A 324 10.99 -4.82 -16.58
N TYR A 325 11.32 -5.59 -15.53
CA TYR A 325 12.55 -5.38 -14.76
C TYR A 325 13.85 -5.50 -15.59
N GLY A 326 13.79 -6.08 -16.78
CA GLY A 326 14.94 -6.27 -17.66
C GLY A 326 15.34 -5.02 -18.46
N HIS A 327 14.43 -4.06 -18.62
CA HIS A 327 14.65 -2.90 -19.51
C HIS A 327 14.28 -1.54 -18.88
N PRO A 328 14.82 -1.19 -17.69
CA PRO A 328 14.67 0.18 -17.18
C PRO A 328 15.45 1.16 -18.06
N CYS A 329 14.86 2.34 -18.29
CA CYS A 329 15.46 3.38 -19.12
C CYS A 329 15.65 4.66 -18.34
N GLN A 330 16.85 5.23 -18.43
CA GLN A 330 17.10 6.58 -17.93
C GLN A 330 16.70 7.57 -19.03
N VAL A 331 15.83 8.50 -18.68
CA VAL A 331 15.32 9.53 -19.57
C VAL A 331 15.64 10.90 -18.99
N THR A 332 16.32 11.72 -19.77
CA THR A 332 16.66 13.09 -19.41
C THR A 332 15.74 14.03 -20.18
N TRP A 333 14.77 14.62 -19.46
CA TRP A 333 13.85 15.60 -20.00
C TRP A 333 14.40 17.01 -19.88
N ARG A 334 14.30 17.77 -20.97
CA ARG A 334 14.33 19.23 -20.93
C ARG A 334 12.91 19.73 -20.69
N VAL A 335 12.72 20.43 -19.58
CA VAL A 335 11.45 21.00 -19.13
C VAL A 335 11.51 22.52 -19.27
N VAL A 336 10.50 23.12 -19.88
CA VAL A 336 10.42 24.56 -20.12
C VAL A 336 9.32 25.20 -19.28
N GLY A 337 9.59 26.40 -18.78
CA GLY A 337 8.57 27.21 -18.13
C GLY A 337 7.76 27.96 -19.19
N ILE A 338 6.43 27.80 -19.16
CA ILE A 338 5.50 28.57 -19.98
C ILE A 338 4.75 29.52 -19.05
N SER A 339 4.81 30.81 -19.36
CA SER A 339 4.10 31.81 -18.57
C SER A 339 2.58 31.56 -18.62
N ASN A 340 1.99 31.30 -17.46
CA ASN A 340 0.55 31.28 -17.26
C ASN A 340 0.21 32.04 -15.97
N PRO A 341 -0.44 33.20 -16.05
CA PRO A 341 -0.83 33.98 -14.88
C PRO A 341 -1.74 33.24 -13.88
N LYS A 342 -2.40 32.16 -14.31
CA LYS A 342 -3.25 31.33 -13.43
C LYS A 342 -2.46 30.26 -12.68
N ALA A 343 -1.26 29.90 -13.15
CA ALA A 343 -0.42 28.93 -12.47
C ALA A 343 0.17 29.59 -11.21
N GLN A 344 -0.12 29.02 -10.05
CA GLN A 344 0.50 29.45 -8.81
C GLN A 344 1.89 28.80 -8.68
N PRO A 345 2.67 29.05 -7.63
CA PRO A 345 2.80 30.37 -7.03
C PRO A 345 3.52 31.39 -7.95
N TYR A 346 4.12 30.97 -9.07
CA TYR A 346 5.05 31.82 -9.86
C TYR A 346 4.55 32.23 -11.25
N GLY A 347 3.28 32.01 -11.58
CA GLY A 347 2.75 32.39 -12.89
C GLY A 347 3.33 31.57 -14.05
N CYS A 348 3.74 30.33 -13.78
CA CYS A 348 4.43 29.47 -14.73
C CYS A 348 3.98 28.02 -14.64
N GLU A 349 3.88 27.39 -15.81
CA GLU A 349 3.64 25.96 -15.97
C GLU A 349 4.87 25.28 -16.54
N TRP A 350 5.31 24.22 -15.89
CA TRP A 350 6.41 23.42 -16.40
C TRP A 350 5.88 22.39 -17.41
N ARG A 351 6.43 22.40 -18.63
CA ARG A 351 6.06 21.49 -19.71
C ARG A 351 7.29 20.74 -20.24
N LEU A 352 7.09 19.50 -20.65
CA LEU A 352 8.11 18.64 -21.23
C LEU A 352 8.34 19.02 -22.70
N ASP A 353 9.56 19.41 -23.07
CA ASP A 353 9.85 19.94 -24.41
C ASP A 353 10.59 18.95 -25.31
N SER A 354 11.61 18.29 -24.77
CA SER A 354 12.39 17.30 -25.50
C SER A 354 13.05 16.34 -24.53
N TYR A 355 13.37 15.12 -24.97
CA TYR A 355 14.06 14.14 -24.13
C TYR A 355 15.19 13.43 -24.86
N VAL A 356 16.08 12.83 -24.06
CA VAL A 356 17.08 11.85 -24.49
C VAL A 356 16.93 10.63 -23.61
N SER A 357 16.98 9.43 -24.17
CA SER A 357 16.87 8.17 -23.43
C SER A 357 18.08 7.27 -23.63
N SER A 358 18.47 6.55 -22.58
CA SER A 358 19.50 5.51 -22.63
C SER A 358 19.10 4.27 -23.44
N CYS A 359 17.80 4.11 -23.72
CA CYS A 359 17.25 2.95 -24.42
C CYS A 359 16.89 3.22 -25.89
N GLN A 360 17.10 4.44 -26.36
CA GLN A 360 16.93 4.77 -27.77
C GLN A 360 18.29 4.66 -28.50
N PRO A 361 18.28 4.15 -29.75
CA PRO A 361 19.50 3.99 -30.55
C PRO A 361 20.12 5.32 -31.00
#